data_AF-A0A357Y1V8-F1
#
_entry.id   AF-A0A357Y1V8-F1
#
_cell.length_a   1.000
_cell.length_b   1.000
_cell.length_c   1.000
_cell.angle_alpha   90.00
_cell.angle_beta   90.00
_cell.angle_gamma   90.00
#
_symmetry.space_group_name_H-M   'P 1'
#
loop_
_entity.id
_entity.type
_entity.pdbx_description
1 polymer ?
#
loop_
_entity_poly.entity_id
_entity_poly.type
_entity_poly.pdbx_seq_one_letter_code
_entity_poly.pdbx_strand_id
1 'polypeptide(L)'
;GGKEIADASVKLMEKYRVIVWAHHGLFVCGDDFDEAFGLMDTVEKAAEICVKVLSMGGKKQTIPREGFIQLAKDFHIDLNTELLD
;
A
#
# COMPACT_ATOMS: atom_id res chain seq x y z
N GLY A 1 13.91 -13.05 11.38
CA GLY A 1 12.52 -12.93 11.86
C GLY A 1 12.47 -13.31 13.33
N GLY A 2 12.44 -12.31 14.22
CA GLY A 2 12.28 -12.53 15.67
C GLY A 2 10.82 -12.50 16.08
N LYS A 3 10.52 -12.95 17.31
CA LYS A 3 9.14 -12.97 17.83
C LYS A 3 8.53 -11.57 17.90
N GLU A 4 9.26 -10.60 18.41
CA GLU A 4 8.75 -9.23 18.63
C GLU A 4 8.27 -8.57 17.34
N ILE A 5 9.04 -8.70 16.25
CA ILE A 5 8.66 -8.15 14.94
C ILE A 5 7.49 -8.92 14.31
N ALA A 6 7.40 -10.24 14.57
CA ALA A 6 6.25 -11.03 14.14
C ALA A 6 4.96 -10.59 14.87
N ASP A 7 5.02 -10.42 16.19
CA ASP A 7 3.88 -9.96 17.00
C ASP A 7 3.42 -8.56 16.57
N ALA A 8 4.37 -7.64 16.31
CA ALA A 8 4.05 -6.30 15.78
C ALA A 8 3.42 -6.35 14.38
N SER A 9 3.89 -7.26 13.52
CA SER A 9 3.36 -7.47 12.16
C SER A 9 1.92 -7.95 12.18
N VAL A 10 1.65 -8.99 13.00
CA VAL A 10 0.29 -9.54 13.15
C VAL A 10 -0.68 -8.48 13.64
N LYS A 11 -0.28 -7.67 14.63
CA LYS A 11 -1.12 -6.57 15.14
C LYS A 11 -1.48 -5.54 14.06
N LEU A 12 -0.56 -5.21 13.15
CA LEU A 12 -0.87 -4.33 12.02
C LEU A 12 -1.76 -5.00 10.98
N MET A 13 -1.58 -6.31 10.77
CA MET A 13 -2.36 -7.09 9.81
C MET A 13 -3.84 -7.26 10.18
N GLU A 14 -4.21 -7.00 11.44
CA GLU A 14 -5.61 -6.88 11.84
C GLU A 14 -6.33 -5.69 11.17
N LYS A 15 -5.58 -4.63 10.78
CA LYS A 15 -6.11 -3.43 10.12
C LYS A 15 -5.71 -3.33 8.64
N TYR A 16 -4.53 -3.83 8.26
CA TYR A 16 -3.96 -3.62 6.93
C TYR A 16 -3.57 -4.93 6.26
N ARG A 17 -3.95 -5.11 4.98
CA ARG A 17 -3.54 -6.28 4.18
C ARG A 17 -2.09 -6.21 3.70
N VAL A 18 -1.43 -5.06 3.88
CA VAL A 18 -0.07 -4.76 3.40
C VAL A 18 0.68 -4.06 4.52
N ILE A 19 1.85 -4.57 4.89
CA ILE A 19 2.74 -3.93 5.87
C ILE A 19 4.18 -3.92 5.37
N VAL A 20 4.90 -2.85 5.67
CA VAL A 20 6.31 -2.69 5.28
C VAL A 20 7.20 -2.88 6.50
N TRP A 21 8.20 -3.75 6.39
CA TRP A 21 9.32 -3.78 7.31
C TRP A 21 10.40 -2.84 6.77
N ALA A 22 10.63 -1.75 7.49
CA ALA A 22 11.66 -0.78 7.15
C ALA A 22 13.01 -1.49 6.93
N HIS A 23 13.65 -1.19 5.79
CA HIS A 23 14.93 -1.78 5.36
C HIS A 23 14.93 -3.29 5.08
N HIS A 24 13.77 -3.95 4.95
CA HIS A 24 13.71 -5.37 4.63
C HIS A 24 12.81 -5.67 3.43
N GLY A 25 11.50 -5.43 3.56
CA GLY A 25 10.57 -5.83 2.53
C GLY A 25 9.12 -5.71 2.95
N LEU A 26 8.25 -6.40 2.22
CA LEU A 26 6.80 -6.31 2.32
C LEU A 26 6.20 -7.62 2.83
N PHE A 27 5.15 -7.52 3.64
CA PHE A 27 4.24 -8.62 3.91
C PHE A 27 2.85 -8.28 3.39
N VAL A 28 2.18 -9.25 2.77
CA VAL A 28 0.86 -9.10 2.16
C VAL A 28 -0.01 -10.31 2.53
N CYS A 29 -1.31 -10.08 2.77
CA CYS A 29 -2.31 -11.15 2.88
C CYS A 29 -3.42 -10.99 1.82
N GLY A 30 -3.73 -12.11 1.17
CA GLY A 30 -4.80 -12.30 0.18
C GLY A 30 -5.74 -13.41 0.65
N ASP A 31 -6.95 -13.48 0.10
CA ASP A 31 -7.89 -14.57 0.38
C ASP A 31 -7.46 -15.85 -0.37
N ASP A 32 -6.70 -15.69 -1.46
CA ASP A 32 -5.98 -16.72 -2.17
C ASP A 32 -4.57 -16.25 -2.63
N PHE A 33 -3.85 -17.14 -3.32
CA PHE A 33 -2.49 -16.85 -3.78
C PHE A 33 -2.45 -15.74 -4.83
N ASP A 34 -3.37 -15.75 -5.79
CA ASP A 34 -3.38 -14.79 -6.89
C ASP A 34 -3.68 -13.39 -6.37
N GLU A 35 -4.59 -13.27 -5.41
CA GLU A 35 -4.87 -12.01 -4.73
C GLU A 35 -3.67 -11.55 -3.90
N ALA A 36 -3.05 -12.42 -3.11
CA ALA A 36 -1.89 -12.06 -2.29
C ALA A 36 -0.71 -11.58 -3.15
N PHE A 37 -0.43 -12.30 -4.23
CA PHE A 37 0.64 -11.96 -5.17
C PHE A 37 0.31 -10.70 -5.97
N GLY A 38 -0.91 -10.57 -6.48
CA GLY A 38 -1.35 -9.40 -7.23
C GLY A 38 -1.34 -8.13 -6.38
N LEU A 39 -1.73 -8.22 -5.11
CA LEU A 39 -1.68 -7.10 -4.17
C LEU A 39 -0.23 -6.69 -3.87
N MET A 40 0.68 -7.65 -3.66
CA MET A 40 2.11 -7.39 -3.52
C MET A 40 2.68 -6.68 -4.75
N ASP A 41 2.44 -7.21 -5.95
CA ASP A 41 2.96 -6.65 -7.20
C ASP A 41 2.40 -5.25 -7.49
N THR A 42 1.12 -5.00 -7.15
CA THR A 42 0.50 -3.67 -7.27
C THR A 42 1.21 -2.64 -6.40
N VAL A 43 1.51 -2.99 -5.15
CA VAL A 43 2.21 -2.10 -4.20
C VAL A 43 3.66 -1.86 -4.66
N GLU A 44 4.37 -2.92 -5.06
CA GLU A 44 5.74 -2.80 -5.57
C GLU A 44 5.78 -1.93 -6.84
N LYS A 45 4.80 -2.10 -7.74
CA LYS A 45 4.72 -1.28 -8.95
C LYS A 45 4.53 0.20 -8.63
N ALA A 46 3.67 0.52 -7.67
CA ALA A 46 3.48 1.90 -7.22
C ALA A 46 4.76 2.46 -6.58
N ALA A 47 5.49 1.65 -5.80
CA ALA A 47 6.77 2.03 -5.21
C ALA A 47 7.85 2.29 -6.28
N GLU A 48 7.95 1.44 -7.31
CA GLU A 48 8.87 1.61 -8.44
C GLU A 48 8.62 2.96 -9.14
N ILE A 49 7.35 3.29 -9.41
CA ILE A 49 6.96 4.58 -10.00
C ILE A 49 7.37 5.73 -9.08
N CYS A 50 7.09 5.59 -7.77
CA CYS A 50 7.43 6.61 -6.78
C CYS A 50 8.94 6.89 -6.74
N VAL A 51 9.77 5.84 -6.69
CA VAL A 51 11.23 5.95 -6.73
C VAL A 51 11.67 6.71 -7.97
N LYS A 52 11.19 6.33 -9.15
CA LYS A 52 11.54 7.02 -10.41
C LYS A 52 11.15 8.50 -10.39
N VAL A 53 9.95 8.83 -9.93
CA VAL A 53 9.50 10.23 -9.82
C VAL A 53 10.35 11.03 -8.84
N LEU A 54 10.68 10.46 -7.68
CA LEU A 54 11.55 11.10 -6.69
C LEU A 54 12.96 11.32 -7.25
N SER A 55 13.52 10.33 -7.95
CA SER A 55 14.82 10.44 -8.62
C SER A 55 14.86 11.52 -9.71
N MET A 56 13.71 11.88 -10.29
CA MET A 56 13.58 12.93 -11.31
C MET A 56 13.27 14.32 -10.73
N GLY A 57 13.43 14.53 -9.42
CA GLY A 57 13.20 15.82 -8.77
C GLY A 57 11.78 16.00 -8.21
N GLY A 58 11.07 14.90 -8.00
CA GLY A 58 9.79 14.87 -7.29
C GLY A 58 8.56 15.14 -8.15
N LYS A 59 7.38 14.95 -7.54
CA LYS A 59 6.08 15.11 -8.19
C LYS A 59 5.88 16.58 -8.60
N LYS A 60 5.51 16.83 -9.86
CA LYS A 60 5.03 18.16 -10.35
C LYS A 60 3.50 18.27 -10.34
N GLN A 61 2.84 17.12 -10.39
CA GLN A 61 1.40 16.93 -10.25
C GLN A 61 1.15 15.52 -9.69
N THR A 62 -0.02 15.30 -9.09
CA THR A 62 -0.43 13.98 -8.59
C THR A 62 -1.97 13.89 -8.54
N ILE A 63 -2.49 12.71 -8.22
CA ILE A 63 -3.94 12.51 -8.07
C ILE A 63 -4.41 13.36 -6.88
N PRO A 64 -5.37 14.29 -7.07
CA PRO A 64 -5.88 15.10 -5.96
C PRO A 64 -6.75 14.25 -5.03
N ARG A 65 -6.96 14.72 -3.80
CA ARG A 65 -7.81 14.09 -2.79
C ARG A 65 -9.20 13.74 -3.34
N GLU A 66 -9.82 14.68 -4.04
CA GLU A 66 -11.13 14.53 -4.66
C GLU A 66 -11.12 13.45 -5.75
N GLY A 67 -9.98 13.29 -6.44
CA GLY A 67 -9.77 12.22 -7.42
C GLY A 67 -9.83 10.84 -6.78
N PHE A 68 -9.21 10.66 -5.60
CA PHE A 68 -9.30 9.40 -4.85
C PHE A 68 -10.72 9.14 -4.32
N ILE A 69 -11.40 10.17 -3.83
CA ILE A 69 -12.79 10.04 -3.33
C ILE A 69 -13.73 9.64 -4.48
N GLN A 70 -13.60 10.27 -5.64
CA GLN A 70 -14.41 9.94 -6.81
C GLN A 70 -14.12 8.53 -7.30
N LEU A 71 -12.86 8.11 -7.35
CA LEU A 71 -12.48 6.74 -7.70
C LEU A 71 -13.11 5.71 -6.75
N ALA A 72 -13.05 5.95 -5.44
CA ALA A 72 -13.66 5.06 -4.45
C ALA A 72 -15.18 4.94 -4.64
N LYS A 73 -15.86 6.05 -4.95
CA LYS A 73 -17.29 6.06 -5.27
C LYS A 73 -17.61 5.21 -6.50
N ASP A 74 -16.84 5.37 -7.57
CA ASP A 74 -17.07 4.69 -8.86
C ASP A 74 -16.81 3.17 -8.77
N PHE A 75 -15.87 2.75 -7.94
CA PHE A 75 -15.55 1.34 -7.69
C PHE A 75 -16.29 0.74 -6.49
N HIS A 76 -17.14 1.52 -5.80
CA HIS A 76 -17.89 1.09 -4.61
C HIS A 76 -16.99 0.58 -3.47
N ILE A 77 -15.87 1.27 -3.22
CA ILE A 77 -14.88 0.93 -2.20
C ILE A 77 -15.05 1.84 -0.97
N ASP A 78 -14.95 1.27 0.22
CA ASP A 78 -14.81 2.03 1.47
C ASP A 78 -13.34 2.47 1.63
N LEU A 79 -13.07 3.73 1.30
CA LEU A 79 -11.72 4.29 1.26
C LEU A 79 -11.28 4.75 2.66
N ASN A 80 -10.12 4.28 3.11
CA ASN A 80 -9.52 4.80 4.34
C ASN A 80 -9.08 6.26 4.17
N THR A 81 -9.93 7.19 4.59
CA THR A 81 -9.69 8.63 4.46
C THR A 81 -8.57 9.16 5.36
N GLU A 82 -8.12 8.40 6.37
CA GLU A 82 -6.97 8.75 7.22
C GLU A 82 -5.65 8.73 6.42
N LEU A 83 -5.62 8.03 5.28
CA LEU A 83 -4.44 7.91 4.40
C LEU A 83 -4.48 8.90 3.22
N LEU A 84 -5.49 9.76 3.16
CA LEU A 84 -5.55 10.84 2.19
C LEU A 84 -4.92 12.08 2.82
N ASP A 85 -3.77 12.51 2.29
CA ASP A 85 -3.18 13.82 2.59
C ASP A 85 -4.06 14.98 2.07
#